data_AF-A4I497-F1
#
_entry.id   AF-A4I497-F1
#
_cell.length_a   1.000
_cell.length_b   1.000
_cell.length_c   1.000
_cell.angle_alpha   90.00
_cell.angle_beta   90.00
_cell.angle_gamma   90.00
#
_symmetry.space_group_name_H-M   'P 1'
#
loop_
_entity.id
_entity.type
_entity.pdbx_description
1 polymer ?
#
loop_
_entity_poly.entity_id
_entity_poly.type
_entity_poly.pdbx_seq_one_letter_code
_entity_poly.pdbx_strand_id
1 'polypeptide(L)'
;MQLSQNVARTTVPSYYHIRTNLPQRKPQNQWEGVYYYSGITKRQQHVVLLQRKREREMYLRQYNRHVASLRRQYAAHHEKPLASLPERLMFATKLASCGMHNEAATFVDAMHRGKELRAMDYVHLISSLRASDLGTCILHSEAACDPALTFKLLGDNAGAERATEAYRWYDMAMSALARECGSLRPESTPAASQLTNALMRTLMTCGYTHVKAIPDAVYDRMGARGISPTASTYDHVILALALTGNAAEAEDVFRFVRHRHAEHVTIHGYNALLLGNREARLFDRCDGLWQELVDRRWPRANPLTAELYLRSVVDHSYTPTSEGLQRFGSVHVVEKKKVPIVLTQMDELGIPRTHLSGPLRDEVEDALRKFSIYRNRFYEWGRAVKQFDFIEFRRRHGWMYDLHLMKNTTKMLPPIRDPSQPDNTMASAAMVELPAFFTERHPWERNALESLLSVTRERERMDDVRAGDIYYDDTKSIHERSSTWMNEVPETRYDQLYGINHPDVSKIGIRAHLEVEYTNRKEVMEKDAALVRKSIRRGRRLRHRVEVSRTHRNEGSLTAKEGK
;
A
#
# COMPACT_ATOMS: atom_id res chain seq x y z
N MET A 1 -22.38 20.27 -21.65
CA MET A 1 -22.46 18.89 -22.20
C MET A 1 -23.64 18.20 -21.57
N GLN A 2 -24.63 17.77 -22.37
CA GLN A 2 -25.69 16.89 -21.87
C GLN A 2 -25.11 15.49 -21.62
N LEU A 3 -25.60 14.82 -20.59
CA LEU A 3 -25.11 13.51 -20.18
C LEU A 3 -25.75 12.41 -21.04
N SER A 4 -24.95 11.55 -21.69
CA SER A 4 -25.45 10.46 -22.54
C SER A 4 -26.30 9.42 -21.79
N GLN A 5 -26.10 9.30 -20.47
CA GLN A 5 -26.86 8.40 -19.61
C GLN A 5 -28.27 8.94 -19.26
N ASN A 6 -28.60 10.20 -19.63
CA ASN A 6 -29.97 10.71 -19.49
C ASN A 6 -30.84 10.15 -20.63
N VAL A 7 -31.27 8.90 -20.46
CA VAL A 7 -32.05 8.15 -21.44
C VAL A 7 -33.55 8.27 -21.20
N ALA A 8 -34.35 8.16 -22.27
CA ALA A 8 -35.80 8.08 -22.16
C ALA A 8 -36.22 6.81 -21.41
N ARG A 9 -37.17 6.93 -20.47
CA ARG A 9 -37.73 5.79 -19.71
C ARG A 9 -39.20 5.53 -19.96
N THR A 10 -39.82 6.41 -20.70
CA THR A 10 -41.21 6.31 -21.13
C THR A 10 -41.21 6.14 -22.63
N THR A 11 -41.98 5.18 -23.12
CA THR A 11 -42.32 5.08 -24.55
C THR A 11 -43.09 6.32 -25.01
N VAL A 12 -43.11 6.57 -26.32
CA VAL A 12 -43.87 7.69 -26.90
C VAL A 12 -45.35 7.56 -26.50
N PRO A 13 -45.96 8.62 -25.93
CA PRO A 13 -47.37 8.59 -25.51
C PRO A 13 -48.29 8.10 -26.62
N SER A 14 -49.07 7.05 -26.33
CA SER A 14 -49.95 6.38 -27.29
C SER A 14 -51.04 5.60 -26.55
N TYR A 15 -52.10 5.20 -27.25
CA TYR A 15 -53.16 4.33 -26.71
C TYR A 15 -52.64 2.98 -26.19
N TYR A 16 -51.43 2.57 -26.56
CA TYR A 16 -50.81 1.34 -26.08
C TYR A 16 -50.64 1.32 -24.56
N HIS A 17 -50.39 2.48 -23.93
CA HIS A 17 -50.31 2.62 -22.48
C HIS A 17 -51.65 2.35 -21.76
N ILE A 18 -52.78 2.52 -22.46
CA ILE A 18 -54.13 2.35 -21.92
C ILE A 18 -54.64 0.94 -22.22
N ARG A 19 -54.28 0.38 -23.37
CA ARG A 19 -54.82 -0.89 -23.90
C ARG A 19 -54.00 -2.14 -23.55
N THR A 20 -52.86 -1.99 -22.88
CA THR A 20 -52.00 -3.12 -22.50
C THR A 20 -51.77 -3.15 -21.00
N ASN A 21 -51.48 -4.35 -20.47
CA ASN A 21 -51.13 -4.56 -19.06
C ASN A 21 -49.63 -4.34 -18.78
N LEU A 22 -48.91 -3.63 -19.66
CA LEU A 22 -47.49 -3.37 -19.46
C LEU A 22 -47.29 -2.43 -18.28
N PRO A 23 -46.35 -2.73 -17.37
CA PRO A 23 -46.13 -1.91 -16.19
C PRO A 23 -45.54 -0.55 -16.58
N GLN A 24 -46.10 0.53 -16.04
CA GLN A 24 -45.63 1.90 -16.28
C GLN A 24 -44.36 2.26 -15.48
N ARG A 25 -43.91 1.38 -14.58
CA ARG A 25 -42.71 1.54 -13.75
C ARG A 25 -42.05 0.18 -13.50
N LYS A 26 -40.75 0.18 -13.23
CA LYS A 26 -40.04 -1.02 -12.79
C LYS A 26 -40.57 -1.49 -11.42
N PRO A 27 -40.61 -2.81 -11.16
CA PRO A 27 -40.79 -3.32 -9.81
C PRO A 27 -39.64 -2.86 -8.91
N GLN A 28 -39.86 -2.80 -7.60
CA GLN A 28 -38.79 -2.45 -6.65
C GLN A 28 -37.75 -3.57 -6.61
N ASN A 29 -36.47 -3.20 -6.58
CA ASN A 29 -35.38 -4.16 -6.38
C ASN A 29 -35.19 -4.39 -4.87
N GLN A 30 -35.50 -5.59 -4.40
CA GLN A 30 -35.46 -5.93 -2.97
C GLN A 30 -34.03 -5.90 -2.38
N TRP A 31 -33.00 -6.18 -3.19
CA TRP A 31 -31.61 -6.26 -2.73
C TRP A 31 -30.83 -4.97 -2.91
N GLU A 32 -31.43 -3.95 -3.51
CA GLU A 32 -30.84 -2.63 -3.56
C GLU A 32 -31.08 -1.90 -2.24
N GLY A 33 -29.99 -1.51 -1.57
CA GLY A 33 -30.08 -0.76 -0.33
C GLY A 33 -30.71 0.63 -0.54
N VAL A 34 -31.32 1.15 0.52
CA VAL A 34 -31.77 2.55 0.56
C VAL A 34 -30.58 3.46 0.32
N TYR A 35 -30.70 4.45 -0.56
CA TYR A 35 -29.63 5.42 -0.78
C TYR A 35 -29.56 6.37 0.42
N TYR A 36 -28.34 6.59 0.94
CA TYR A 36 -28.10 7.48 2.07
C TYR A 36 -26.76 8.20 1.94
N TYR A 37 -26.61 9.30 2.68
CA TYR A 37 -25.43 10.16 2.62
C TYR A 37 -24.39 9.76 3.67
N SER A 38 -23.30 9.15 3.23
CA SER A 38 -22.15 8.77 4.06
C SER A 38 -20.81 9.36 3.60
N GLY A 39 -20.82 10.14 2.50
CA GLY A 39 -19.62 10.77 1.94
C GLY A 39 -19.28 12.13 2.54
N ILE A 40 -18.11 12.66 2.15
CA ILE A 40 -17.66 14.02 2.46
C ILE A 40 -17.43 14.84 1.20
N THR A 41 -17.54 16.16 1.33
CA THR A 41 -17.21 17.10 0.25
C THR A 41 -15.69 17.31 0.14
N LYS A 42 -15.22 17.77 -1.03
CA LYS A 42 -13.82 18.18 -1.23
C LYS A 42 -13.39 19.29 -0.26
N ARG A 43 -14.31 20.20 0.09
CA ARG A 43 -14.08 21.25 1.10
C ARG A 43 -13.82 20.66 2.47
N GLN A 44 -14.66 19.73 2.94
CA GLN A 44 -14.47 19.07 4.23
C GLN A 44 -13.15 18.29 4.28
N GLN A 45 -12.84 17.52 3.23
CA GLN A 45 -11.56 16.82 3.11
C GLN A 45 -10.37 17.79 3.24
N HIS A 46 -10.41 18.92 2.54
CA HIS A 46 -9.37 19.94 2.61
C HIS A 46 -9.22 20.53 4.02
N VAL A 47 -10.33 20.84 4.70
CA VAL A 47 -10.32 21.38 6.06
C VAL A 47 -9.65 20.41 7.05
N VAL A 48 -10.00 19.12 6.99
CA VAL A 48 -9.38 18.08 7.84
C VAL A 48 -7.87 17.99 7.58
N LEU A 49 -7.46 17.94 6.30
CA LEU A 49 -6.04 17.88 5.93
C LEU A 49 -5.27 19.13 6.38
N LEU A 50 -5.86 20.31 6.27
CA LEU A 50 -5.26 21.57 6.72
C LEU A 50 -5.10 21.60 8.24
N GLN A 51 -6.11 21.14 8.99
CA GLN A 51 -6.03 21.05 10.44
C GLN A 51 -4.93 20.07 10.87
N ARG A 52 -4.90 18.86 10.31
CA ARG A 52 -3.83 17.87 10.56
C ARG A 52 -2.44 18.44 10.25
N LYS A 53 -2.29 19.21 9.17
CA LYS A 53 -1.01 19.88 8.86
C LYS A 53 -0.61 20.86 9.96
N ARG A 54 -1.52 21.70 10.43
CA ARG A 54 -1.25 22.69 11.50
C ARG A 54 -0.89 22.02 12.83
N GLU A 55 -1.55 20.92 13.18
CA GLU A 55 -1.24 20.11 14.37
C GLU A 55 0.18 19.52 14.28
N ARG A 56 0.55 18.92 13.14
CA ARG A 56 1.92 18.43 12.92
C ARG A 56 2.98 19.51 13.09
N GLU A 57 2.76 20.68 12.47
CA GLU A 57 3.67 21.81 12.61
C GLU A 57 3.77 22.32 14.05
N MET A 58 2.69 22.24 14.84
CA MET A 58 2.70 22.63 16.25
C MET A 58 3.65 21.75 17.06
N TYR A 59 3.56 20.42 16.92
CA TYR A 59 4.45 19.47 17.60
C TYR A 59 5.91 19.66 17.19
N LEU A 60 6.18 19.82 15.89
CA LEU A 60 7.53 20.12 15.39
C LEU A 60 8.07 21.43 15.96
N ARG A 61 7.26 22.50 15.99
CA ARG A 61 7.65 23.79 16.57
C ARG A 61 7.94 23.68 18.07
N GLN A 62 7.12 22.95 18.82
CA GLN A 62 7.34 22.72 20.24
C GLN A 62 8.64 21.97 20.51
N TYR A 63 8.87 20.87 19.78
CA TYR A 63 10.10 20.08 19.88
C TYR A 63 11.34 20.91 19.53
N ASN A 64 11.32 21.62 18.40
CA ASN A 64 12.46 22.46 17.98
C ASN A 64 12.78 23.57 18.99
N ARG A 65 11.76 24.21 19.59
CA ARG A 65 11.96 25.19 20.67
C ARG A 65 12.59 24.55 21.90
N HIS A 66 12.16 23.34 22.25
CA HIS A 66 12.69 22.59 23.38
C HIS A 66 14.17 22.23 23.17
N VAL A 67 14.51 21.64 22.02
CA VAL A 67 15.90 21.31 21.64
C VAL A 67 16.78 22.55 21.58
N ALA A 68 16.30 23.67 21.01
CA ALA A 68 17.04 24.93 20.98
C ALA A 68 17.27 25.54 22.38
N SER A 69 16.36 25.29 23.34
CA SER A 69 16.56 25.66 24.74
C SER A 69 17.65 24.82 25.40
N LEU A 70 17.61 23.50 25.21
CA LEU A 70 18.60 22.57 25.77
C LEU A 70 20.00 22.80 25.20
N ARG A 71 20.14 23.07 23.90
CA ARG A 71 21.44 23.41 23.29
C ARG A 71 22.05 24.69 23.88
N ARG A 72 21.22 25.70 24.17
CA ARG A 72 21.68 26.93 24.85
C ARG A 72 22.12 26.66 26.29
N GLN A 73 21.37 25.84 27.03
CA GLN A 73 21.76 25.42 28.37
C GLN A 73 23.05 24.60 28.36
N TYR A 74 23.23 23.71 27.38
CA TYR A 74 24.44 22.91 27.21
C TYR A 74 25.67 23.78 27.00
N ALA A 75 25.57 24.78 26.10
CA ALA A 75 26.64 25.75 25.88
C ALA A 75 26.97 26.55 27.15
N ALA A 76 25.95 27.00 27.89
CA ALA A 76 26.14 27.71 29.17
C ALA A 76 26.81 26.84 30.25
N HIS A 77 26.47 25.55 30.30
CA HIS A 77 27.08 24.61 31.25
C HIS A 77 28.51 24.21 30.91
N HIS A 78 28.91 24.40 29.65
CA HIS A 78 30.31 24.28 29.26
C HIS A 78 31.16 25.43 29.83
N GLU A 79 30.58 26.62 30.03
CA GLU A 79 31.25 27.76 30.68
C GLU A 79 31.17 27.68 32.21
N LYS A 80 30.02 27.23 32.73
CA LYS A 80 29.75 27.10 34.18
C LYS A 80 29.19 25.71 34.49
N PRO A 81 30.05 24.75 34.87
CA PRO A 81 29.63 23.40 35.19
C PRO A 81 28.56 23.36 36.29
N LEU A 82 27.56 22.51 36.12
CA LEU A 82 26.56 22.23 37.15
C LEU A 82 27.21 21.60 38.38
N ALA A 83 26.99 22.18 39.55
CA ALA A 83 27.66 21.76 40.78
C ALA A 83 27.06 20.47 41.37
N SER A 84 25.74 20.32 41.34
CA SER A 84 25.08 19.20 42.01
C SER A 84 24.93 17.97 41.09
N LEU A 85 25.07 16.77 41.66
CA LEU A 85 24.85 15.51 40.94
C LEU A 85 23.41 15.38 40.40
N PRO A 86 22.34 15.70 41.17
CA PRO A 86 20.97 15.60 40.66
C PRO A 86 20.69 16.50 39.45
N GLU A 87 21.26 17.70 39.42
CA GLU A 87 21.14 18.61 38.27
C GLU A 87 21.86 18.05 37.04
N ARG A 88 23.09 17.55 37.20
CA ARG A 88 23.85 16.90 36.11
C ARG A 88 23.12 15.68 35.56
N LEU A 89 22.58 14.83 36.44
CA LEU A 89 21.81 13.64 36.06
C LEU A 89 20.53 14.02 35.31
N MET A 90 19.73 14.94 35.86
CA MET A 90 18.51 15.42 35.22
C MET A 90 18.81 16.07 33.87
N PHE A 91 19.88 16.85 33.76
CA PHE A 91 20.24 17.49 32.50
C PHE A 91 20.68 16.47 31.44
N ALA A 92 21.52 15.49 31.81
CA ALA A 92 21.92 14.41 30.92
C ALA A 92 20.73 13.58 30.42
N THR A 93 19.77 13.25 31.30
CA THR A 93 18.54 12.53 30.90
C THR A 93 17.68 13.32 29.93
N LYS A 94 17.55 14.65 30.09
CA LYS A 94 16.82 15.53 29.16
C LYS A 94 17.50 15.66 27.80
N LEU A 95 18.84 15.71 27.76
CA LEU A 95 19.58 15.72 26.50
C LEU A 95 19.34 14.40 25.74
N ALA A 96 19.50 13.27 26.43
CA ALA A 96 19.29 11.95 25.84
C ALA A 96 17.82 11.72 25.40
N SER A 97 16.83 12.20 26.16
CA SER A 97 15.40 12.06 25.79
C SER A 97 15.04 12.81 24.49
N CYS A 98 15.79 13.87 24.17
CA CYS A 98 15.70 14.61 22.90
C CYS A 98 16.59 14.05 21.77
N GLY A 99 17.25 12.91 21.98
CA GLY A 99 18.17 12.32 20.99
C GLY A 99 19.57 12.94 20.93
N MET A 100 19.89 13.90 21.80
CA MET A 100 21.23 14.51 21.96
C MET A 100 22.13 13.62 22.83
N HIS A 101 22.40 12.41 22.35
CA HIS A 101 23.08 11.36 23.10
C HIS A 101 24.60 11.63 23.25
N ASN A 102 25.23 12.28 22.28
CA ASN A 102 26.65 12.67 22.34
C ASN A 102 26.90 13.69 23.45
N GLU A 103 26.06 14.71 23.54
CA GLU A 103 26.12 15.73 24.59
C GLU A 103 25.85 15.11 25.96
N ALA A 104 24.86 14.20 26.06
CA ALA A 104 24.57 13.48 27.29
C ALA A 104 25.76 12.60 27.76
N ALA A 105 26.44 11.92 26.84
CA ALA A 105 27.58 11.06 27.12
C ALA A 105 28.70 11.80 27.86
N THR A 106 28.98 13.06 27.51
CA THR A 106 30.02 13.87 28.21
C THR A 106 29.75 14.05 29.70
N PHE A 107 28.48 14.20 30.10
CA PHE A 107 28.10 14.29 31.51
C PHE A 107 28.16 12.93 32.19
N VAL A 108 27.68 11.87 31.52
CA VAL A 108 27.71 10.50 32.06
C VAL A 108 29.13 10.05 32.32
N ASP A 109 30.06 10.32 31.40
CA ASP A 109 31.47 9.97 31.56
C ASP A 109 32.15 10.73 32.70
N ALA A 110 31.79 12.01 32.92
CA ALA A 110 32.27 12.77 34.05
C ALA A 110 31.75 12.19 35.38
N MET A 111 30.45 11.92 35.47
CA MET A 111 29.81 11.37 36.68
C MET A 111 30.28 9.94 37.00
N HIS A 112 30.49 9.10 35.97
CA HIS A 112 31.04 7.74 36.14
C HIS A 112 32.49 7.77 36.63
N ARG A 113 33.34 8.61 36.03
CA ARG A 113 34.74 8.77 36.47
C ARG A 113 34.85 9.28 37.90
N GLY A 114 33.95 10.18 38.31
CA GLY A 114 33.81 10.62 39.70
C GLY A 114 33.27 9.54 40.65
N LYS A 115 32.87 8.37 40.15
CA LYS A 115 32.23 7.29 40.90
C LYS A 115 30.97 7.74 41.65
N GLU A 116 30.29 8.76 41.13
CA GLU A 116 29.14 9.42 41.77
C GLU A 116 27.81 8.69 41.51
N LEU A 117 27.73 7.95 40.40
CA LEU A 117 26.50 7.28 39.95
C LEU A 117 26.30 5.93 40.64
N ARG A 118 25.06 5.70 41.07
CA ARG A 118 24.59 4.39 41.55
C ARG A 118 23.88 3.59 40.46
N ALA A 119 23.67 2.29 40.67
CA ALA A 119 23.02 1.39 39.71
C ALA A 119 21.66 1.93 39.22
N MET A 120 20.84 2.50 40.11
CA MET A 120 19.54 3.07 39.76
C MET A 120 19.64 4.33 38.90
N ASP A 121 20.71 5.12 39.05
CA ASP A 121 20.93 6.30 38.22
C ASP A 121 21.20 5.90 36.76
N TYR A 122 21.90 4.78 36.55
CA TYR A 122 22.08 4.19 35.22
C TYR A 122 20.79 3.69 34.60
N VAL A 123 19.85 3.14 35.37
CA VAL A 123 18.54 2.71 34.84
C VAL A 123 17.82 3.89 34.17
N HIS A 124 17.86 5.07 34.80
CA HIS A 124 17.27 6.29 34.24
C HIS A 124 18.03 6.80 33.02
N LEU A 125 19.36 6.83 33.08
CA LEU A 125 20.20 7.25 31.96
C LEU A 125 20.02 6.33 30.74
N ILE A 126 20.15 5.02 30.90
CA ILE A 126 19.95 4.05 29.82
C ILE A 126 18.53 4.18 29.24
N SER A 127 17.50 4.31 30.09
CA SER A 127 16.12 4.50 29.61
C SER A 127 15.92 5.80 28.82
N SER A 128 16.69 6.85 29.11
CA SER A 128 16.60 8.13 28.40
C SER A 128 17.16 8.06 26.97
N LEU A 129 18.09 7.14 26.68
CA LEU A 129 18.60 6.88 25.31
C LEU A 129 17.54 6.29 24.35
N ARG A 130 16.37 5.90 24.87
CA ARG A 130 15.19 5.59 24.04
C ARG A 130 14.73 6.81 23.22
N ALA A 131 15.14 8.03 23.60
CA ALA A 131 14.77 9.28 22.97
C ALA A 131 13.24 9.52 22.98
N SER A 132 12.61 9.50 24.16
CA SER A 132 11.15 9.60 24.31
C SER A 132 10.53 10.89 23.78
N ASP A 133 11.23 12.02 23.88
CA ASP A 133 10.71 13.33 23.43
C ASP A 133 10.81 13.43 21.91
N LEU A 134 11.91 12.96 21.33
CA LEU A 134 12.04 12.76 19.88
C LEU A 134 10.98 11.79 19.37
N GLY A 135 10.76 10.67 20.07
CA GLY A 135 9.72 9.70 19.73
C GLY A 135 8.32 10.28 19.78
N THR A 136 8.03 11.16 20.74
CA THR A 136 6.74 11.88 20.82
C THR A 136 6.60 12.85 19.64
N CYS A 137 7.67 13.54 19.25
CA CYS A 137 7.69 14.38 18.06
C CYS A 137 7.38 13.55 16.80
N ILE A 138 8.14 12.48 16.56
CA ILE A 138 7.98 11.57 15.41
C ILE A 138 6.58 10.94 15.37
N LEU A 139 6.06 10.49 16.52
CA LEU A 139 4.72 9.93 16.65
C LEU A 139 3.67 10.87 16.05
N HIS A 140 3.72 12.15 16.42
CA HIS A 140 2.71 13.14 16.01
C HIS A 140 3.00 13.79 14.65
N SER A 141 4.26 13.92 14.23
CA SER A 141 4.64 14.61 12.99
C SER A 141 4.70 13.68 11.77
N GLU A 142 5.37 12.53 11.90
CA GLU A 142 5.78 11.66 10.80
C GLU A 142 5.01 10.34 10.79
N ALA A 143 4.87 9.70 11.96
CA ALA A 143 4.25 8.38 12.07
C ALA A 143 2.70 8.41 12.01
N ALA A 144 2.08 9.58 11.79
CA ALA A 144 0.62 9.75 11.79
C ALA A 144 -0.07 9.12 13.03
N CYS A 145 0.58 9.27 14.18
CA CYS A 145 0.22 8.70 15.48
C CYS A 145 0.21 7.17 15.53
N ASP A 146 0.84 6.47 14.59
CA ASP A 146 0.99 5.03 14.61
C ASP A 146 2.17 4.61 15.52
N PRO A 147 1.91 3.89 16.63
CA PRO A 147 2.96 3.48 17.56
C PRO A 147 3.97 2.52 16.94
N ALA A 148 3.57 1.64 16.02
CA ALA A 148 4.47 0.66 15.39
C ALA A 148 5.45 1.35 14.44
N LEU A 149 4.95 2.26 13.62
CA LEU A 149 5.75 3.07 12.71
C LEU A 149 6.73 3.97 13.47
N THR A 150 6.36 4.45 14.66
CA THR A 150 7.23 5.26 15.51
C THR A 150 8.52 4.52 15.89
N PHE A 151 8.45 3.22 16.24
CA PHE A 151 9.66 2.43 16.53
C PHE A 151 10.59 2.34 15.32
N LYS A 152 10.03 2.14 14.12
CA LYS A 152 10.77 2.04 12.86
C LYS A 152 11.49 3.34 12.55
N LEU A 153 10.78 4.47 12.55
CA LEU A 153 11.34 5.79 12.23
C LEU A 153 12.33 6.31 13.28
N LEU A 154 12.13 5.96 14.56
CA LEU A 154 13.09 6.33 15.62
C LEU A 154 14.43 5.59 15.43
N GLY A 155 14.40 4.38 14.86
CA GLY A 155 15.61 3.62 14.49
C GLY A 155 16.53 4.37 13.51
N ASP A 156 15.95 5.14 12.59
CA ASP A 156 16.70 5.91 11.59
C ASP A 156 17.40 7.14 12.21
N ASN A 157 17.00 7.56 13.41
CA ASN A 157 17.57 8.69 14.13
C ASN A 157 18.71 8.24 15.04
N ALA A 158 19.90 8.10 14.46
CA ALA A 158 21.14 7.69 15.15
C ALA A 158 20.97 6.41 16.00
N GLY A 159 20.17 5.45 15.51
CA GLY A 159 19.85 4.23 16.25
C GLY A 159 21.07 3.40 16.63
N ALA A 160 22.03 3.25 15.71
CA ALA A 160 23.26 2.52 15.95
C ALA A 160 24.12 3.19 17.05
N GLU A 161 24.31 4.51 16.99
CA GLU A 161 25.09 5.28 17.97
C GLU A 161 24.45 5.23 19.37
N ARG A 162 23.13 5.40 19.43
CA ARG A 162 22.37 5.25 20.69
C ARG A 162 22.45 3.84 21.24
N ALA A 163 22.43 2.80 20.40
CA ALA A 163 22.61 1.42 20.85
C ALA A 163 24.03 1.18 21.39
N THR A 164 25.07 1.71 20.74
CA THR A 164 26.45 1.58 21.23
C THR A 164 26.62 2.25 22.58
N GLU A 165 26.06 3.45 22.77
CA GLU A 165 26.07 4.14 24.07
C GLU A 165 25.24 3.37 25.11
N ALA A 166 24.11 2.77 24.74
CA ALA A 166 23.29 1.98 25.65
C ALA A 166 24.03 0.75 26.19
N TYR A 167 24.73 0.00 25.34
CA TYR A 167 25.59 -1.11 25.77
C TYR A 167 26.74 -0.62 26.67
N ARG A 168 27.39 0.49 26.29
CA ARG A 168 28.48 1.08 27.07
C ARG A 168 28.03 1.48 28.47
N TRP A 169 26.90 2.19 28.58
CA TRP A 169 26.34 2.62 29.86
C TRP A 169 25.84 1.43 30.68
N TYR A 170 25.35 0.37 30.04
CA TYR A 170 24.98 -0.87 30.72
C TYR A 170 26.20 -1.56 31.35
N ASP A 171 27.33 -1.67 30.64
CA ASP A 171 28.54 -2.29 31.20
C ASP A 171 29.16 -1.43 32.33
N MET A 172 29.11 -0.10 32.19
CA MET A 172 29.45 0.85 33.26
C MET A 172 28.55 0.66 34.49
N ALA A 173 27.25 0.44 34.27
CA ALA A 173 26.27 0.21 35.33
C ALA A 173 26.50 -1.12 36.05
N MET A 174 26.76 -2.20 35.31
CA MET A 174 27.10 -3.51 35.89
C MET A 174 28.38 -3.43 36.73
N SER A 175 29.36 -2.65 36.28
CA SER A 175 30.59 -2.39 37.04
C SER A 175 30.32 -1.56 38.31
N ALA A 176 29.42 -0.59 38.26
CA ALA A 176 29.00 0.18 39.44
C ALA A 176 28.21 -0.71 40.43
N LEU A 177 27.30 -1.53 39.93
CA LEU A 177 26.51 -2.48 40.72
C LEU A 177 27.41 -3.51 41.44
N ALA A 178 28.44 -4.03 40.76
CA ALA A 178 29.42 -4.92 41.39
C ALA A 178 30.15 -4.24 42.57
N ARG A 179 30.47 -2.94 42.46
CA ARG A 179 31.06 -2.16 43.57
C ARG A 179 30.08 -1.97 44.72
N GLU A 180 28.80 -1.75 44.42
CA GLU A 180 27.74 -1.59 45.43
C GLU A 180 27.43 -2.90 46.17
N CYS A 181 27.47 -4.03 45.47
CA CYS A 181 27.15 -5.36 46.02
C CYS A 181 28.26 -5.94 46.90
N GLY A 182 29.50 -5.45 46.77
CA GLY A 182 30.66 -5.99 47.50
C GLY A 182 30.91 -7.45 47.13
N SER A 183 30.59 -8.38 48.04
CA SER A 183 30.76 -9.83 47.84
C SER A 183 29.55 -10.53 47.22
N LEU A 184 28.38 -9.87 47.19
CA LEU A 184 27.18 -10.43 46.57
C LEU A 184 27.33 -10.44 45.05
N ARG A 185 26.83 -11.50 44.39
CA ARG A 185 26.81 -11.58 42.93
C ARG A 185 25.88 -10.50 42.37
N PRO A 186 26.37 -9.50 41.63
CA PRO A 186 25.54 -8.40 41.14
C PRO A 186 24.36 -8.89 40.29
N GLU A 187 24.54 -10.01 39.59
CA GLU A 187 23.55 -10.64 38.71
C GLU A 187 22.31 -11.13 39.45
N SER A 188 22.45 -11.48 40.74
CA SER A 188 21.35 -11.96 41.58
C SER A 188 20.44 -10.84 42.11
N THR A 189 20.82 -9.58 41.89
CA THR A 189 20.09 -8.42 42.40
C THR A 189 18.94 -8.01 41.47
N PRO A 190 17.84 -7.45 42.00
CA PRO A 190 16.78 -6.90 41.17
C PRO A 190 17.25 -5.72 40.31
N ALA A 191 18.32 -5.03 40.72
CA ALA A 191 18.94 -3.95 39.96
C ALA A 191 19.51 -4.45 38.62
N ALA A 192 20.10 -5.67 38.59
CA ALA A 192 20.59 -6.27 37.34
C ALA A 192 19.46 -6.52 36.33
N SER A 193 18.30 -7.00 36.80
CA SER A 193 17.11 -7.18 35.95
C SER A 193 16.57 -5.84 35.45
N GLN A 194 16.55 -4.80 36.29
CA GLN A 194 16.11 -3.47 35.90
C GLN A 194 17.05 -2.80 34.88
N LEU A 195 18.36 -2.95 35.04
CA LEU A 195 19.37 -2.48 34.08
C LEU A 195 19.20 -3.17 32.73
N THR A 196 19.01 -4.50 32.74
CA THR A 196 18.81 -5.28 31.51
C THR A 196 17.50 -4.89 30.81
N ASN A 197 16.42 -4.68 31.57
CA ASN A 197 15.16 -4.18 31.01
C ASN A 197 15.26 -2.75 30.45
N ALA A 198 16.07 -1.88 31.07
CA ALA A 198 16.35 -0.54 30.54
C ALA A 198 17.10 -0.63 29.20
N LEU A 199 18.10 -1.51 29.10
CA LEU A 199 18.81 -1.79 27.86
C LEU A 199 17.86 -2.29 26.77
N MET A 200 17.04 -3.32 27.05
CA MET A 200 16.07 -3.87 26.10
C MET A 200 15.10 -2.79 25.60
N ARG A 201 14.58 -1.95 26.50
CA ARG A 201 13.65 -0.86 26.15
C ARG A 201 14.28 0.18 25.21
N THR A 202 15.57 0.47 25.39
CA THR A 202 16.30 1.42 24.55
C THR A 202 16.63 0.82 23.19
N LEU A 203 17.11 -0.44 23.15
CA LEU A 203 17.38 -1.14 21.90
C LEU A 203 16.14 -1.26 21.01
N MET A 204 14.94 -1.30 21.62
CA MET A 204 13.66 -1.31 20.91
C MET A 204 13.50 -0.14 19.93
N THR A 205 14.11 1.02 20.21
CA THR A 205 14.03 2.22 19.36
C THR A 205 15.31 2.48 18.57
N CYS A 206 16.28 1.56 18.59
CA CYS A 206 17.57 1.73 17.91
C CYS A 206 17.61 1.15 16.49
N GLY A 207 16.48 0.64 15.98
CA GLY A 207 16.36 0.08 14.63
C GLY A 207 16.30 -1.44 14.61
N TYR A 208 15.95 -1.99 13.44
CA TYR A 208 15.57 -3.41 13.29
C TYR A 208 16.62 -4.40 13.79
N THR A 209 17.90 -4.15 13.52
CA THR A 209 19.02 -5.01 13.94
C THR A 209 19.10 -5.13 15.47
N HIS A 210 18.90 -4.02 16.18
CA HIS A 210 18.94 -3.97 17.63
C HIS A 210 17.67 -4.52 18.27
N VAL A 211 16.51 -4.34 17.65
CA VAL A 211 15.26 -4.99 18.08
C VAL A 211 15.39 -6.51 17.99
N LYS A 212 15.89 -7.03 16.86
CA LYS A 212 16.10 -8.48 16.67
C LYS A 212 17.11 -9.07 17.68
N ALA A 213 18.12 -8.31 18.06
CA ALA A 213 19.10 -8.76 19.05
C ALA A 213 18.53 -8.93 20.48
N ILE A 214 17.33 -8.39 20.78
CA ILE A 214 16.73 -8.48 22.11
C ILE A 214 16.45 -9.95 22.50
N PRO A 215 15.62 -10.72 21.75
CA PRO A 215 15.44 -12.15 22.02
C PRO A 215 16.74 -12.93 21.79
N ASP A 216 17.41 -12.73 20.65
CA ASP A 216 18.50 -13.62 20.19
C ASP A 216 19.83 -13.47 20.97
N ALA A 217 20.08 -12.33 21.62
CA ALA A 217 21.37 -12.04 22.23
C ALA A 217 21.28 -11.43 23.63
N VAL A 218 20.36 -10.48 23.85
CA VAL A 218 20.25 -9.81 25.16
C VAL A 218 19.56 -10.71 26.17
N TYR A 219 18.46 -11.37 25.79
CA TYR A 219 17.75 -12.32 26.65
C TYR A 219 18.60 -13.56 26.94
N ASP A 220 19.26 -14.13 25.93
CA ASP A 220 20.19 -15.25 26.11
C ASP A 220 21.38 -14.89 27.02
N ARG A 221 21.96 -13.70 26.84
CA ARG A 221 23.02 -13.19 27.74
C ARG A 221 22.52 -12.99 29.16
N MET A 222 21.27 -12.54 29.35
CA MET A 222 20.64 -12.40 30.66
C MET A 222 20.56 -13.76 31.37
N GLY A 223 20.13 -14.80 30.66
CA GLY A 223 20.10 -16.18 31.16
C GLY A 223 21.49 -16.73 31.46
N ALA A 224 22.47 -16.53 30.57
CA ALA A 224 23.85 -16.98 30.76
C ALA A 224 24.55 -16.31 31.96
N ARG A 225 24.19 -15.05 32.28
CA ARG A 225 24.66 -14.34 33.48
C ARG A 225 23.89 -14.73 34.75
N GLY A 226 22.79 -15.48 34.65
CA GLY A 226 21.96 -15.86 35.79
C GLY A 226 21.12 -14.72 36.34
N ILE A 227 20.79 -13.71 35.52
CA ILE A 227 19.91 -12.60 35.91
C ILE A 227 18.46 -13.04 35.72
N SER A 228 17.66 -13.01 36.79
CA SER A 228 16.26 -13.45 36.75
C SER A 228 15.37 -12.48 35.95
N PRO A 229 14.59 -12.95 34.95
CA PRO A 229 13.65 -12.12 34.20
C PRO A 229 12.47 -11.66 35.07
N THR A 230 11.93 -10.49 34.76
CA THR A 230 10.69 -9.96 35.36
C THR A 230 9.56 -9.96 34.33
N ALA A 231 8.33 -9.66 34.74
CA ALA A 231 7.19 -9.53 33.82
C ALA A 231 7.49 -8.56 32.66
N SER A 232 8.13 -7.43 32.95
CA SER A 232 8.56 -6.46 31.93
C SER A 232 9.61 -7.01 30.97
N THR A 233 10.45 -7.95 31.41
CA THR A 233 11.42 -8.62 30.52
C THR A 233 10.68 -9.39 29.44
N TYR A 234 9.68 -10.18 29.82
CA TYR A 234 8.86 -10.90 28.85
C TYR A 234 8.06 -9.96 27.95
N ASP A 235 7.47 -8.88 28.49
CA ASP A 235 6.77 -7.88 27.68
C ASP A 235 7.70 -7.24 26.61
N HIS A 236 8.96 -6.98 26.96
CA HIS A 236 9.95 -6.47 26.01
C HIS A 236 10.35 -7.50 24.95
N VAL A 237 10.53 -8.77 25.33
CA VAL A 237 10.82 -9.85 24.37
C VAL A 237 9.66 -10.05 23.39
N ILE A 238 8.42 -10.11 23.90
CA ILE A 238 7.21 -10.24 23.07
C ILE A 238 7.10 -9.05 22.10
N LEU A 239 7.34 -7.83 22.56
CA LEU A 239 7.31 -6.65 21.70
C LEU A 239 8.42 -6.67 20.63
N ALA A 240 9.62 -7.13 20.96
CA ALA A 240 10.70 -7.24 20.00
C ALA A 240 10.40 -8.29 18.91
N LEU A 241 9.89 -9.45 19.30
CA LEU A 241 9.42 -10.49 18.38
C LEU A 241 8.26 -9.98 17.50
N ALA A 242 7.31 -9.26 18.09
CA ALA A 242 6.20 -8.63 17.39
C ALA A 242 6.68 -7.60 16.35
N LEU A 243 7.61 -6.72 16.70
CA LEU A 243 8.16 -5.69 15.80
C LEU A 243 9.03 -6.28 14.67
N THR A 244 9.62 -7.45 14.88
CA THR A 244 10.39 -8.16 13.84
C THR A 244 9.53 -9.02 12.91
N GLY A 245 8.21 -9.11 13.18
CA GLY A 245 7.26 -9.91 12.41
C GLY A 245 7.17 -11.38 12.84
N ASN A 246 7.88 -11.78 13.91
CA ASN A 246 7.86 -13.14 14.43
C ASN A 246 6.70 -13.33 15.43
N ALA A 247 5.47 -13.22 14.92
CA ALA A 247 4.25 -13.30 15.73
C ALA A 247 4.08 -14.68 16.42
N ALA A 248 4.50 -15.77 15.78
CA ALA A 248 4.37 -17.12 16.33
C ALA A 248 5.16 -17.28 17.63
N GLU A 249 6.44 -16.89 17.63
CA GLU A 249 7.28 -16.95 18.83
C GLU A 249 6.80 -15.96 19.90
N ALA A 250 6.34 -14.78 19.50
CA ALA A 250 5.74 -13.81 20.42
C ALA A 250 4.53 -14.40 21.16
N GLU A 251 3.67 -15.14 20.45
CA GLU A 251 2.53 -15.85 21.03
C GLU A 251 2.97 -17.01 21.93
N ASP A 252 4.03 -17.74 21.57
CA ASP A 252 4.57 -18.83 22.39
C ASP A 252 5.11 -18.32 23.73
N VAL A 253 5.87 -17.22 23.72
CA VAL A 253 6.35 -16.55 24.94
C VAL A 253 5.18 -16.05 25.77
N PHE A 254 4.18 -15.40 25.15
CA PHE A 254 2.99 -14.94 25.88
C PHE A 254 2.19 -16.10 26.49
N ARG A 255 2.06 -17.22 25.77
CA ARG A 255 1.40 -18.44 26.25
C ARG A 255 2.16 -19.05 27.43
N PHE A 256 3.50 -19.07 27.37
CA PHE A 256 4.34 -19.47 28.49
C PHE A 256 4.10 -18.60 29.74
N VAL A 257 4.12 -17.27 29.59
CA VAL A 257 3.83 -16.33 30.70
C VAL A 257 2.42 -16.58 31.25
N ARG A 258 1.43 -16.77 30.37
CA ARG A 258 0.04 -17.06 30.78
C ARG A 258 -0.10 -18.37 31.55
N HIS A 259 0.68 -19.41 31.22
CA HIS A 259 0.59 -20.70 31.91
C HIS A 259 1.37 -20.73 33.23
N ARG A 260 2.51 -20.04 33.31
CA ARG A 260 3.42 -20.15 34.46
C ARG A 260 3.39 -18.94 35.41
N HIS A 261 2.95 -17.79 34.92
CA HIS A 261 2.98 -16.49 35.60
C HIS A 261 1.71 -15.67 35.29
N ALA A 262 0.54 -16.34 35.30
CA ALA A 262 -0.73 -15.78 34.85
C ALA A 262 -1.10 -14.47 35.56
N GLU A 263 -0.78 -14.39 36.86
CA GLU A 263 -0.98 -13.26 37.75
C GLU A 263 -0.15 -12.03 37.38
N HIS A 264 0.91 -12.21 36.60
CA HIS A 264 1.84 -11.16 36.17
C HIS A 264 1.64 -10.72 34.72
N VAL A 265 0.65 -11.27 34.01
CA VAL A 265 0.31 -10.83 32.66
C VAL A 265 -0.16 -9.39 32.69
N THR A 266 0.55 -8.52 31.98
CA THR A 266 0.23 -7.09 31.89
C THR A 266 -0.52 -6.77 30.59
N ILE A 267 -1.09 -5.56 30.52
CA ILE A 267 -1.66 -5.05 29.26
C ILE A 267 -0.61 -4.86 28.17
N HIS A 268 0.68 -4.74 28.53
CA HIS A 268 1.76 -4.54 27.55
C HIS A 268 1.99 -5.77 26.69
N GLY A 269 1.86 -6.99 27.25
CA GLY A 269 1.89 -8.22 26.47
C GLY A 269 0.78 -8.28 25.41
N TYR A 270 -0.46 -7.93 25.78
CA TYR A 270 -1.56 -7.84 24.81
C TYR A 270 -1.33 -6.76 23.76
N ASN A 271 -0.84 -5.57 24.15
CA ASN A 271 -0.53 -4.49 23.21
C ASN A 271 0.58 -4.88 22.23
N ALA A 272 1.59 -5.63 22.69
CA ALA A 272 2.66 -6.15 21.85
C ALA A 272 2.12 -7.16 20.82
N LEU A 273 1.28 -8.10 21.24
CA LEU A 273 0.66 -9.06 20.33
C LEU A 273 -0.30 -8.41 19.34
N LEU A 274 -1.11 -7.43 19.76
CA LEU A 274 -1.98 -6.66 18.85
C LEU A 274 -1.16 -5.93 17.79
N LEU A 275 -0.04 -5.32 18.20
CA LEU A 275 0.88 -4.64 17.30
C LEU A 275 1.52 -5.63 16.31
N GLY A 276 2.04 -6.77 16.80
CA GLY A 276 2.69 -7.79 15.98
C GLY A 276 1.75 -8.48 15.00
N ASN A 277 0.56 -8.89 15.46
CA ASN A 277 -0.44 -9.52 14.59
C ASN A 277 -0.97 -8.55 13.52
N ARG A 278 -1.09 -7.26 13.86
CA ARG A 278 -1.41 -6.21 12.87
C ARG A 278 -0.31 -6.08 11.82
N GLU A 279 0.96 -6.06 12.21
CA GLU A 279 2.12 -6.01 11.30
C GLU A 279 2.20 -7.24 10.39
N ALA A 280 1.90 -8.43 10.94
CA ALA A 280 1.81 -9.68 10.18
C ALA A 280 0.53 -9.80 9.33
N ARG A 281 -0.37 -8.80 9.37
CA ARG A 281 -1.69 -8.78 8.71
C ARG A 281 -2.61 -9.95 9.10
N LEU A 282 -2.46 -10.46 10.32
CA LEU A 282 -3.29 -11.52 10.92
C LEU A 282 -4.44 -10.88 11.71
N PHE A 283 -5.38 -10.26 10.98
CA PHE A 283 -6.45 -9.46 11.59
C PHE A 283 -7.46 -10.29 12.41
N ASP A 284 -7.63 -11.57 12.07
CA ASP A 284 -8.40 -12.54 12.85
C ASP A 284 -7.80 -12.77 14.25
N ARG A 285 -6.48 -12.82 14.35
CA ARG A 285 -5.76 -12.89 15.63
C ARG A 285 -5.90 -11.60 16.43
N CYS A 286 -5.88 -10.44 15.77
CA CYS A 286 -6.18 -9.16 16.42
C CYS A 286 -7.59 -9.13 17.02
N ASP A 287 -8.60 -9.60 16.28
CA ASP A 287 -9.98 -9.73 16.76
C ASP A 287 -10.04 -10.67 17.98
N GLY A 288 -9.41 -11.85 17.90
CA GLY A 288 -9.38 -12.82 19.00
C GLY A 288 -8.77 -12.27 20.29
N LEU A 289 -7.64 -11.54 20.18
CA LEU A 289 -6.99 -10.90 21.33
C LEU A 289 -7.84 -9.79 21.96
N TRP A 290 -8.51 -8.98 21.13
CA TRP A 290 -9.42 -7.95 21.63
C TRP A 290 -10.62 -8.56 22.35
N GLN A 291 -11.28 -9.56 21.77
CA GLN A 291 -12.42 -10.23 22.41
C GLN A 291 -12.00 -10.92 23.71
N GLU A 292 -10.86 -11.61 23.76
CA GLU A 292 -10.34 -12.19 25.01
C GLU A 292 -10.21 -11.12 26.11
N LEU A 293 -9.72 -9.94 25.76
CA LEU A 293 -9.50 -8.87 26.71
C LEU A 293 -10.80 -8.21 27.18
N VAL A 294 -11.79 -8.09 26.29
CA VAL A 294 -13.16 -7.68 26.62
C VAL A 294 -13.81 -8.68 27.59
N ASP A 295 -13.64 -9.98 27.35
CA ASP A 295 -14.22 -11.05 28.17
C ASP A 295 -13.57 -11.11 29.56
N ARG A 296 -12.24 -11.07 29.62
CA ARG A 296 -11.51 -11.16 30.89
C ARG A 296 -11.62 -9.90 31.74
N ARG A 297 -11.77 -8.72 31.10
CA ARG A 297 -11.79 -7.36 31.72
C ARG A 297 -10.55 -6.97 32.53
N TRP A 298 -9.67 -7.92 32.82
CA TRP A 298 -8.38 -7.78 33.49
C TRP A 298 -7.30 -8.59 32.76
N PRO A 299 -6.13 -8.00 32.44
CA PRO A 299 -5.72 -6.61 32.68
C PRO A 299 -6.58 -5.59 31.93
N ARG A 300 -6.75 -4.38 32.50
CA ARG A 300 -7.60 -3.34 31.88
C ARG A 300 -7.01 -2.86 30.56
N ALA A 301 -7.81 -2.87 29.50
CA ALA A 301 -7.46 -2.18 28.26
C ALA A 301 -7.22 -0.69 28.54
N ASN A 302 -6.24 -0.14 27.83
CA ASN A 302 -5.94 1.28 27.86
C ASN A 302 -6.23 1.89 26.48
N PRO A 303 -6.17 3.24 26.34
CA PRO A 303 -6.41 3.88 25.05
C PRO A 303 -5.51 3.37 23.91
N LEU A 304 -4.27 2.98 24.22
CA LEU A 304 -3.35 2.40 23.24
C LEU A 304 -3.84 1.03 22.75
N THR A 305 -4.39 0.18 23.61
CA THR A 305 -4.98 -1.11 23.24
C THR A 305 -6.11 -0.91 22.23
N ALA A 306 -7.04 0.02 22.54
CA ALA A 306 -8.15 0.35 21.65
C ALA A 306 -7.67 0.98 20.33
N GLU A 307 -6.65 1.85 20.38
CA GLU A 307 -6.05 2.45 19.20
C GLU A 307 -5.41 1.39 18.27
N LEU A 308 -4.64 0.45 18.81
CA LEU A 308 -4.01 -0.62 18.04
C LEU A 308 -5.04 -1.51 17.33
N TYR A 309 -6.10 -1.90 18.06
CA TYR A 309 -7.16 -2.73 17.51
C TYR A 309 -8.02 -1.99 16.47
N LEU A 310 -8.42 -0.75 16.73
CA LEU A 310 -9.16 0.02 15.74
C LEU A 310 -8.32 0.28 14.47
N ARG A 311 -7.00 0.49 14.61
CA ARG A 311 -6.09 0.55 13.46
C ARG A 311 -6.05 -0.76 12.69
N SER A 312 -6.03 -1.92 13.36
CA SER A 312 -6.07 -3.21 12.66
C SER A 312 -7.39 -3.41 11.88
N VAL A 313 -8.53 -2.97 12.43
CA VAL A 313 -9.82 -2.99 11.72
C VAL A 313 -9.80 -2.08 10.49
N VAL A 314 -9.24 -0.87 10.62
CA VAL A 314 -9.10 0.07 9.50
C VAL A 314 -8.15 -0.50 8.43
N ASP A 315 -7.00 -1.03 8.81
CA ASP A 315 -6.03 -1.63 7.89
C ASP A 315 -6.64 -2.83 7.14
N HIS A 316 -7.35 -3.71 7.85
CA HIS A 316 -8.09 -4.82 7.26
C HIS A 316 -9.08 -4.31 6.20
N SER A 317 -9.81 -3.21 6.50
CA SER A 317 -10.80 -2.65 5.58
C SER A 317 -10.24 -2.12 4.26
N TYR A 318 -8.95 -1.76 4.24
CA TYR A 318 -8.25 -1.28 3.05
C TYR A 318 -7.52 -2.37 2.29
N THR A 319 -7.47 -3.61 2.80
CA THR A 319 -6.83 -4.71 2.09
C THR A 319 -7.65 -5.12 0.87
N PRO A 320 -7.04 -5.16 -0.34
CA PRO A 320 -7.72 -5.68 -1.52
C PRO A 320 -7.75 -7.21 -1.49
N THR A 321 -8.82 -7.79 -2.03
CA THR A 321 -8.91 -9.24 -2.31
C THR A 321 -8.29 -9.58 -3.66
N SER A 322 -8.17 -10.86 -4.01
CA SER A 322 -7.80 -11.26 -5.38
C SER A 322 -8.89 -10.85 -6.39
N GLU A 323 -8.52 -10.66 -7.66
CA GLU A 323 -9.39 -10.14 -8.73
C GLU A 323 -10.78 -10.82 -8.80
N GLY A 324 -10.84 -12.14 -8.59
CA GLY A 324 -12.10 -12.89 -8.60
C GLY A 324 -13.16 -12.36 -7.62
N LEU A 325 -12.74 -11.82 -6.48
CA LEU A 325 -13.61 -11.24 -5.45
C LEU A 325 -13.79 -9.72 -5.57
N GLN A 326 -13.10 -9.05 -6.49
CA GLN A 326 -13.18 -7.60 -6.67
C GLN A 326 -14.28 -7.16 -7.66
N ARG A 327 -14.84 -8.09 -8.45
CA ARG A 327 -15.73 -7.77 -9.59
C ARG A 327 -17.00 -6.97 -9.23
N PHE A 328 -17.50 -7.13 -8.02
CA PHE A 328 -18.68 -6.39 -7.52
C PHE A 328 -18.33 -5.20 -6.62
N GLY A 329 -17.10 -5.13 -6.13
CA GLY A 329 -16.65 -4.13 -5.15
C GLY A 329 -15.70 -4.72 -4.10
N SER A 330 -15.19 -3.86 -3.23
CA SER A 330 -14.23 -4.24 -2.18
C SER A 330 -14.94 -4.83 -0.95
N VAL A 331 -14.88 -6.15 -0.79
CA VAL A 331 -15.55 -6.89 0.30
C VAL A 331 -15.12 -6.42 1.69
N HIS A 332 -13.82 -6.20 1.91
CA HIS A 332 -13.26 -5.85 3.23
C HIS A 332 -13.73 -4.50 3.77
N VAL A 333 -14.39 -3.64 2.98
CA VAL A 333 -15.01 -2.41 3.50
C VAL A 333 -16.03 -2.71 4.61
N VAL A 334 -16.60 -3.93 4.64
CA VAL A 334 -17.48 -4.42 5.72
C VAL A 334 -16.82 -4.42 7.09
N GLU A 335 -15.49 -4.51 7.18
CA GLU A 335 -14.76 -4.52 8.46
C GLU A 335 -14.99 -3.23 9.26
N LYS A 336 -15.15 -2.09 8.56
CA LYS A 336 -15.52 -0.80 9.20
C LYS A 336 -16.88 -0.84 9.90
N LYS A 337 -17.75 -1.82 9.61
CA LYS A 337 -19.02 -2.04 10.33
C LYS A 337 -18.81 -2.53 11.77
N LYS A 338 -17.62 -3.08 12.11
CA LYS A 338 -17.28 -3.45 13.50
C LYS A 338 -17.07 -2.23 14.39
N VAL A 339 -16.63 -1.09 13.83
CA VAL A 339 -16.24 0.11 14.59
C VAL A 339 -17.31 0.60 15.59
N PRO A 340 -18.60 0.74 15.23
CA PRO A 340 -19.65 1.13 16.20
C PRO A 340 -19.74 0.17 17.40
N ILE A 341 -19.56 -1.13 17.19
CA ILE A 341 -19.61 -2.15 18.25
C ILE A 341 -18.40 -2.00 19.18
N VAL A 342 -17.21 -1.82 18.59
CA VAL A 342 -15.97 -1.60 19.36
C VAL A 342 -16.07 -0.34 20.20
N LEU A 343 -16.65 0.74 19.67
CA LEU A 343 -16.87 1.97 20.43
C LEU A 343 -17.84 1.77 21.60
N THR A 344 -18.87 0.93 21.46
CA THR A 344 -19.74 0.57 22.58
C THR A 344 -18.98 -0.23 23.64
N GLN A 345 -18.17 -1.20 23.24
CA GLN A 345 -17.30 -1.96 24.15
C GLN A 345 -16.29 -1.06 24.87
N MET A 346 -15.74 -0.04 24.20
CA MET A 346 -14.87 0.94 24.84
C MET A 346 -15.58 1.73 25.94
N ASP A 347 -16.83 2.11 25.74
CA ASP A 347 -17.62 2.80 26.78
C ASP A 347 -17.86 1.86 27.98
N GLU A 348 -18.19 0.60 27.74
CA GLU A 348 -18.39 -0.43 28.78
C GLU A 348 -17.12 -0.74 29.58
N LEU A 349 -15.95 -0.70 28.91
CA LEU A 349 -14.64 -0.89 29.54
C LEU A 349 -14.09 0.40 30.20
N GLY A 350 -14.76 1.54 30.03
CA GLY A 350 -14.32 2.83 30.57
C GLY A 350 -13.11 3.44 29.85
N ILE A 351 -12.91 3.11 28.56
CA ILE A 351 -11.82 3.66 27.74
C ILE A 351 -12.29 4.96 27.08
N PRO A 352 -11.71 6.13 27.40
CA PRO A 352 -12.13 7.39 26.83
C PRO A 352 -11.80 7.48 25.33
N ARG A 353 -12.83 7.60 24.50
CA ARG A 353 -12.71 7.75 23.03
C ARG A 353 -11.91 8.98 22.61
N THR A 354 -11.84 10.00 23.47
CA THR A 354 -11.10 11.25 23.24
C THR A 354 -9.58 11.06 23.22
N HIS A 355 -9.07 9.93 23.75
CA HIS A 355 -7.64 9.62 23.77
C HIS A 355 -7.17 8.90 22.50
N LEU A 356 -8.06 8.57 21.57
CA LEU A 356 -7.68 8.10 20.25
C LEU A 356 -7.02 9.23 19.46
N SER A 357 -5.96 8.89 18.73
CA SER A 357 -5.27 9.88 17.89
C SER A 357 -6.18 10.55 16.85
N GLY A 358 -5.89 11.80 16.51
CA GLY A 358 -6.64 12.56 15.50
C GLY A 358 -6.83 11.80 14.17
N PRO A 359 -5.75 11.25 13.57
CA PRO A 359 -5.86 10.47 12.34
C PRO A 359 -6.80 9.27 12.45
N LEU A 360 -6.74 8.51 13.54
CA LEU A 360 -7.62 7.35 13.76
C LEU A 360 -9.06 7.80 14.02
N ARG A 361 -9.28 8.86 14.80
CA ARG A 361 -10.60 9.40 15.09
C ARG A 361 -11.35 9.80 13.82
N ASP A 362 -10.66 10.40 12.85
CA ASP A 362 -11.26 10.75 11.56
C ASP A 362 -11.67 9.50 10.75
N GLU A 363 -10.86 8.43 10.79
CA GLU A 363 -11.21 7.13 10.17
C GLU A 363 -12.38 6.45 10.87
N VAL A 364 -12.44 6.54 12.20
CA VAL A 364 -13.57 6.07 13.02
C VAL A 364 -14.83 6.87 12.70
N GLU A 365 -14.72 8.19 12.52
CA GLU A 365 -15.85 9.04 12.12
C GLU A 365 -16.31 8.74 10.68
N ASP A 366 -15.38 8.40 9.76
CA ASP A 366 -15.68 7.85 8.43
C ASP A 366 -16.39 6.49 8.49
N ALA A 367 -16.02 5.60 9.40
CA ALA A 367 -16.73 4.34 9.62
C ALA A 367 -18.13 4.58 10.21
N LEU A 368 -18.27 5.48 11.18
CA LEU A 368 -19.54 5.82 11.81
C LEU A 368 -20.54 6.41 10.83
N ARG A 369 -20.15 7.38 9.98
CA ARG A 369 -21.05 7.95 8.95
C ARG A 369 -21.51 6.92 7.92
N LYS A 370 -20.72 5.86 7.70
CA LYS A 370 -21.04 4.78 6.76
C LYS A 370 -21.99 3.76 7.36
N PHE A 371 -21.80 3.35 8.60
CA PHE A 371 -22.46 2.15 9.15
C PHE A 371 -23.28 2.39 10.41
N SER A 372 -23.28 3.60 10.97
CA SER A 372 -24.07 3.93 12.16
C SER A 372 -25.19 4.91 11.82
N ILE A 373 -26.42 4.52 12.14
CA ILE A 373 -27.61 5.36 12.00
C ILE A 373 -28.44 5.29 13.27
N TYR A 374 -28.80 6.46 13.79
CA TYR A 374 -29.70 6.56 14.93
C TYR A 374 -31.14 6.26 14.53
N ARG A 375 -31.93 5.76 15.48
CA ARG A 375 -33.34 5.37 15.27
C ARG A 375 -34.20 6.48 14.66
N ASN A 376 -33.99 7.73 15.05
CA ASN A 376 -34.70 8.89 14.48
C ASN A 376 -34.44 9.04 12.97
N ARG A 377 -33.19 8.94 12.52
CA ARG A 377 -32.82 9.04 11.10
C ARG A 377 -33.31 7.85 10.30
N PHE A 378 -33.35 6.67 10.90
CA PHE A 378 -33.88 5.45 10.28
C PHE A 378 -35.36 5.58 9.87
N TYR A 379 -36.18 6.35 10.59
CA TYR A 379 -37.58 6.59 10.18
C TYR A 379 -37.71 7.54 8.97
N GLU A 380 -36.69 8.33 8.67
CA GLU A 380 -36.76 9.36 7.63
C GLU A 380 -35.87 9.12 6.42
N TRP A 381 -34.93 8.18 6.47
CA TRP A 381 -33.92 7.99 5.43
C TRP A 381 -34.49 7.54 4.08
N GLY A 382 -35.57 6.74 4.08
CA GLY A 382 -36.20 6.19 2.89
C GLY A 382 -37.21 7.12 2.19
N ARG A 383 -37.33 8.38 2.61
CA ARG A 383 -38.23 9.35 1.96
C ARG A 383 -37.81 9.54 0.50
N ALA A 384 -38.78 9.49 -0.43
CA ALA A 384 -38.54 9.64 -1.87
C ALA A 384 -37.73 10.90 -2.23
N VAL A 385 -37.96 12.01 -1.52
CA VAL A 385 -37.19 13.27 -1.69
C VAL A 385 -35.69 13.04 -1.53
N LYS A 386 -35.26 12.28 -0.50
CA LYS A 386 -33.84 11.98 -0.26
C LYS A 386 -33.29 11.01 -1.30
N GLN A 387 -34.09 10.03 -1.73
CA GLN A 387 -33.70 9.06 -2.75
C GLN A 387 -33.47 9.75 -4.12
N PHE A 388 -34.37 10.65 -4.52
CA PHE A 388 -34.22 11.39 -5.77
C PHE A 388 -33.14 12.48 -5.70
N ASP A 389 -32.95 13.12 -4.54
CA ASP A 389 -31.83 14.05 -4.34
C ASP A 389 -30.48 13.34 -4.49
N PHE A 390 -30.34 12.11 -3.96
CA PHE A 390 -29.14 11.29 -4.18
C PHE A 390 -28.94 10.96 -5.67
N ILE A 391 -30.02 10.60 -6.38
CA ILE A 391 -30.00 10.36 -7.82
C ILE A 391 -29.54 11.62 -8.59
N GLU A 392 -30.03 12.80 -8.23
CA GLU A 392 -29.61 14.07 -8.85
C GLU A 392 -28.14 14.38 -8.58
N PHE A 393 -27.66 14.13 -7.36
CA PHE A 393 -26.24 14.22 -7.04
C PHE A 393 -25.40 13.32 -7.96
N ARG A 394 -25.80 12.06 -8.13
CA ARG A 394 -25.12 11.10 -9.00
C ARG A 394 -25.18 11.49 -10.48
N ARG A 395 -26.31 12.03 -10.95
CA ARG A 395 -26.47 12.57 -12.30
C ARG A 395 -25.49 13.72 -12.57
N ARG A 396 -25.38 14.68 -11.65
CA ARG A 396 -24.42 15.83 -11.78
C ARG A 396 -22.97 15.37 -11.84
N HIS A 397 -22.65 14.24 -11.22
CA HIS A 397 -21.32 13.61 -11.24
C HIS A 397 -21.13 12.58 -12.36
N GLY A 398 -22.11 12.41 -13.25
CA GLY A 398 -21.99 11.58 -14.45
C GLY A 398 -21.95 10.07 -14.20
N TRP A 399 -22.54 9.61 -13.09
CA TRP A 399 -22.51 8.18 -12.73
C TRP A 399 -23.91 7.68 -12.38
N MET A 400 -24.58 7.05 -13.32
CA MET A 400 -25.92 6.48 -13.14
C MET A 400 -26.00 4.97 -13.42
N TYR A 401 -24.87 4.29 -13.62
CA TYR A 401 -24.78 2.88 -14.05
C TYR A 401 -25.39 1.89 -13.05
N ASP A 402 -25.34 2.21 -11.76
CA ASP A 402 -25.72 1.37 -10.62
C ASP A 402 -27.14 1.64 -10.12
N LEU A 403 -27.74 2.78 -10.48
CA LEU A 403 -29.03 3.23 -9.95
C LEU A 403 -30.20 2.55 -10.67
N HIS A 404 -30.97 1.72 -9.96
CA HIS A 404 -32.08 0.93 -10.53
C HIS A 404 -33.13 1.74 -11.29
N LEU A 405 -33.58 2.85 -10.70
CA LEU A 405 -34.55 3.75 -11.33
C LEU A 405 -33.97 4.49 -12.53
N MET A 406 -32.64 4.61 -12.62
CA MET A 406 -31.99 5.45 -13.62
C MET A 406 -31.47 4.72 -14.86
N LYS A 407 -31.00 3.48 -14.69
CA LYS A 407 -30.49 2.65 -15.77
C LYS A 407 -31.63 2.05 -16.60
N ASN A 408 -31.41 1.83 -17.90
CA ASN A 408 -32.25 0.98 -18.74
C ASN A 408 -31.36 -0.13 -19.32
N THR A 409 -31.74 -1.38 -19.06
CA THR A 409 -31.02 -2.54 -19.58
C THR A 409 -31.62 -2.90 -20.93
N THR A 410 -30.79 -2.94 -21.97
CA THR A 410 -31.21 -3.11 -23.37
C THR A 410 -30.77 -4.45 -23.95
N LYS A 411 -29.52 -4.86 -23.69
CA LYS A 411 -28.95 -6.11 -24.21
C LYS A 411 -29.56 -7.35 -23.57
N MET A 412 -30.10 -8.24 -24.40
CA MET A 412 -30.54 -9.58 -24.01
C MET A 412 -29.52 -10.64 -24.45
N LEU A 413 -29.26 -11.62 -23.58
CA LEU A 413 -28.38 -12.74 -23.90
C LEU A 413 -29.20 -13.86 -24.57
N PRO A 414 -28.81 -14.33 -25.77
CA PRO A 414 -29.48 -15.45 -26.41
C PRO A 414 -29.15 -16.78 -25.68
N PRO A 415 -30.04 -17.79 -25.76
CA PRO A 415 -29.76 -19.11 -25.21
C PRO A 415 -28.57 -19.78 -25.92
N ILE A 416 -27.79 -20.56 -25.18
CA ILE A 416 -26.76 -21.43 -25.75
C ILE A 416 -27.47 -22.57 -26.48
N ARG A 417 -27.22 -22.72 -27.77
CA ARG A 417 -27.81 -23.79 -28.58
C ARG A 417 -27.24 -25.14 -28.16
N ASP A 418 -28.11 -26.14 -28.01
CA ASP A 418 -27.71 -27.53 -27.79
C ASP A 418 -27.49 -28.21 -29.16
N PRO A 419 -26.26 -28.64 -29.50
CA PRO A 419 -25.99 -29.32 -30.77
C PRO A 419 -26.74 -30.65 -30.92
N SER A 420 -27.15 -31.28 -29.81
CA SER A 420 -27.85 -32.56 -29.82
C SER A 420 -29.32 -32.45 -30.23
N GLN A 421 -29.91 -31.27 -30.12
CA GLN A 421 -31.34 -31.02 -30.35
C GLN A 421 -31.56 -29.67 -31.06
N PRO A 422 -31.15 -29.54 -32.34
CA PRO A 422 -31.24 -28.27 -33.07
C PRO A 422 -32.67 -27.80 -33.30
N ASP A 423 -33.63 -28.72 -33.35
CA ASP A 423 -35.05 -28.45 -33.62
C ASP A 423 -35.81 -27.98 -32.36
N ASN A 424 -35.23 -28.14 -31.17
CA ASN A 424 -35.89 -27.74 -29.93
C ASN A 424 -35.93 -26.22 -29.79
N THR A 425 -37.15 -25.68 -29.80
CA THR A 425 -37.39 -24.26 -29.51
C THR A 425 -37.20 -23.99 -28.02
N MET A 426 -36.07 -23.40 -27.66
CA MET A 426 -35.81 -22.93 -26.31
C MET A 426 -36.60 -21.65 -26.02
N ALA A 427 -37.31 -21.61 -24.89
CA ALA A 427 -37.99 -20.42 -24.40
C ALA A 427 -37.44 -20.02 -23.02
N SER A 428 -37.43 -18.72 -22.72
CA SER A 428 -37.01 -18.22 -21.41
C SER A 428 -38.04 -18.56 -20.35
N ALA A 429 -37.65 -19.31 -19.33
CA ALA A 429 -38.48 -19.57 -18.15
C ALA A 429 -38.46 -18.40 -17.15
N ALA A 430 -37.36 -17.62 -17.12
CA ALA A 430 -37.16 -16.50 -16.23
C ALA A 430 -36.14 -15.50 -16.81
N MET A 431 -36.24 -14.24 -16.40
CA MET A 431 -35.31 -13.17 -16.79
C MET A 431 -34.71 -12.51 -15.55
N VAL A 432 -33.39 -12.28 -15.56
CA VAL A 432 -32.63 -11.64 -14.48
C VAL A 432 -31.62 -10.66 -15.08
N GLU A 433 -31.45 -9.50 -14.45
CA GLU A 433 -30.38 -8.57 -14.80
C GLU A 433 -29.09 -8.96 -14.05
N LEU A 434 -28.08 -9.40 -14.79
CA LEU A 434 -26.74 -9.69 -14.27
C LEU A 434 -25.68 -8.83 -14.98
N PRO A 435 -24.54 -8.53 -14.33
CA PRO A 435 -23.42 -7.88 -14.99
C PRO A 435 -22.93 -8.68 -16.21
N ALA A 436 -22.52 -7.97 -17.28
CA ALA A 436 -22.12 -8.61 -18.54
C ALA A 436 -20.94 -9.60 -18.38
N PHE A 437 -20.03 -9.36 -17.45
CA PHE A 437 -18.80 -10.15 -17.25
C PHE A 437 -19.02 -11.63 -16.91
N PHE A 438 -20.26 -12.08 -16.67
CA PHE A 438 -20.59 -13.50 -16.42
C PHE A 438 -20.57 -14.35 -17.69
N THR A 439 -21.05 -13.82 -18.82
CA THR A 439 -21.31 -14.58 -20.07
C THR A 439 -20.70 -13.89 -21.29
N GLU A 440 -19.79 -12.99 -21.01
CA GLU A 440 -19.09 -12.16 -21.95
C GLU A 440 -18.22 -13.05 -22.87
N ARG A 441 -18.23 -12.84 -24.20
CA ARG A 441 -17.44 -13.63 -25.17
C ARG A 441 -15.99 -13.78 -24.72
N HIS A 442 -15.34 -14.91 -24.99
CA HIS A 442 -13.97 -15.08 -24.52
C HIS A 442 -13.03 -14.01 -25.11
N PRO A 443 -12.02 -13.53 -24.35
CA PRO A 443 -11.13 -12.47 -24.82
C PRO A 443 -10.43 -12.76 -26.16
N TRP A 444 -10.18 -14.03 -26.50
CA TRP A 444 -9.57 -14.45 -27.77
C TRP A 444 -10.58 -14.52 -28.95
N GLU A 445 -11.88 -14.50 -28.68
CA GLU A 445 -12.93 -14.45 -29.71
C GLU A 445 -13.32 -13.01 -30.08
N ARG A 446 -12.88 -12.04 -29.28
CA ARG A 446 -13.15 -10.62 -29.47
C ARG A 446 -12.03 -9.95 -30.24
N ASN A 447 -12.36 -8.80 -30.81
CA ASN A 447 -11.34 -7.89 -31.33
C ASN A 447 -10.44 -7.43 -30.18
N ALA A 448 -9.14 -7.43 -30.41
CA ALA A 448 -8.18 -6.99 -29.42
C ALA A 448 -8.43 -5.52 -29.03
N LEU A 449 -8.40 -5.23 -27.73
CA LEU A 449 -8.50 -3.87 -27.18
C LEU A 449 -9.70 -3.08 -27.72
N GLU A 450 -10.87 -3.71 -27.79
CA GLU A 450 -12.11 -3.12 -28.31
C GLU A 450 -12.41 -1.74 -27.71
N SER A 451 -12.20 -1.56 -26.39
CA SER A 451 -12.42 -0.28 -25.70
C SER A 451 -11.48 0.87 -26.13
N LEU A 452 -10.35 0.54 -26.77
CA LEU A 452 -9.35 1.52 -27.23
C LEU A 452 -9.41 1.73 -28.75
N LEU A 453 -9.58 0.66 -29.52
CA LEU A 453 -9.53 0.67 -30.99
C LEU A 453 -10.90 0.86 -31.64
N SER A 454 -11.98 0.70 -30.88
CA SER A 454 -13.34 0.85 -31.37
C SER A 454 -14.13 1.83 -30.52
N VAL A 455 -14.96 2.64 -31.18
CA VAL A 455 -15.94 3.50 -30.53
C VAL A 455 -17.29 2.86 -30.76
N THR A 456 -17.81 2.19 -29.73
CA THR A 456 -19.11 1.51 -29.77
C THR A 456 -20.17 2.35 -29.07
N ARG A 457 -21.31 2.57 -29.73
CA ARG A 457 -22.48 3.23 -29.14
C ARG A 457 -23.73 2.41 -29.42
N GLU A 458 -24.42 2.01 -28.36
CA GLU A 458 -25.72 1.38 -28.48
C GLU A 458 -26.79 2.44 -28.78
N ARG A 459 -27.61 2.21 -29.81
CA ARG A 459 -28.66 3.14 -30.25
C ARG A 459 -29.93 2.40 -30.62
N GLU A 460 -31.06 3.09 -30.47
CA GLU A 460 -32.35 2.67 -31.00
C GLU A 460 -32.43 3.01 -32.51
N ARG A 461 -33.08 2.15 -33.30
CA ARG A 461 -33.38 2.41 -34.71
C ARG A 461 -34.46 3.47 -34.82
N MET A 462 -34.26 4.44 -35.72
CA MET A 462 -35.24 5.50 -35.97
C MET A 462 -36.36 5.05 -36.92
N ASP A 463 -36.08 4.06 -37.76
CA ASP A 463 -37.04 3.48 -38.70
C ASP A 463 -37.91 2.44 -38.00
N ASP A 464 -39.14 2.25 -38.49
CA ASP A 464 -40.03 1.21 -37.99
C ASP A 464 -39.44 -0.19 -38.27
N VAL A 465 -39.22 -0.96 -37.22
CA VAL A 465 -38.60 -2.30 -37.29
C VAL A 465 -39.71 -3.33 -37.26
N ARG A 466 -40.04 -3.91 -38.42
CA ARG A 466 -41.10 -4.92 -38.54
C ARG A 466 -40.88 -6.15 -37.63
N ALA A 467 -39.62 -6.56 -37.46
CA ALA A 467 -39.19 -7.65 -36.59
C ALA A 467 -37.68 -7.56 -36.33
N GLY A 468 -37.21 -8.17 -35.24
CA GLY A 468 -35.81 -8.14 -34.82
C GLY A 468 -35.58 -7.22 -33.63
N ASP A 469 -34.31 -6.94 -33.33
CA ASP A 469 -33.95 -6.03 -32.23
C ASP A 469 -34.13 -4.56 -32.65
N ILE A 470 -34.75 -3.78 -31.76
CA ILE A 470 -34.92 -2.34 -31.91
C ILE A 470 -33.61 -1.58 -31.62
N TYR A 471 -32.68 -2.21 -30.89
CA TYR A 471 -31.35 -1.68 -30.61
C TYR A 471 -30.30 -2.26 -31.57
N TYR A 472 -29.22 -1.50 -31.78
CA TYR A 472 -28.04 -1.96 -32.49
C TYR A 472 -26.78 -1.29 -31.93
N ASP A 473 -25.65 -1.99 -32.03
CA ASP A 473 -24.33 -1.46 -31.68
C ASP A 473 -23.71 -0.74 -32.90
N ASP A 474 -23.68 0.59 -32.89
CA ASP A 474 -22.94 1.43 -33.84
C ASP A 474 -21.45 1.40 -33.47
N THR A 475 -20.72 0.44 -34.06
CA THR A 475 -19.30 0.21 -33.80
C THR A 475 -18.48 0.73 -34.97
N LYS A 476 -17.59 1.69 -34.68
CA LYS A 476 -16.66 2.26 -35.66
C LYS A 476 -15.23 2.10 -35.20
N SER A 477 -14.31 1.92 -36.14
CA SER A 477 -12.88 1.96 -35.81
C SER A 477 -12.50 3.38 -35.41
N ILE A 478 -11.64 3.54 -34.41
CA ILE A 478 -11.08 4.85 -34.07
C ILE A 478 -10.30 5.47 -35.24
N HIS A 479 -9.85 4.63 -36.19
CA HIS A 479 -9.12 5.02 -37.39
C HIS A 479 -9.99 5.12 -38.65
N GLU A 480 -11.31 4.93 -38.53
CA GLU A 480 -12.22 5.01 -39.66
C GLU A 480 -12.23 6.42 -40.26
N ARG A 481 -12.18 6.49 -41.59
CA ARG A 481 -12.22 7.73 -42.38
C ARG A 481 -13.16 7.54 -43.56
N SER A 482 -13.64 8.65 -44.12
CA SER A 482 -14.42 8.64 -45.35
C SER A 482 -13.66 7.94 -46.48
N SER A 483 -14.34 7.16 -47.32
CA SER A 483 -13.72 6.59 -48.53
C SER A 483 -13.22 7.66 -49.50
N THR A 484 -13.80 8.86 -49.42
CA THR A 484 -13.41 10.08 -50.15
C THR A 484 -12.46 10.97 -49.37
N TRP A 485 -11.81 10.47 -48.31
CA TRP A 485 -10.93 11.26 -47.44
C TRP A 485 -9.88 12.10 -48.20
N MET A 486 -9.30 11.55 -49.27
CA MET A 486 -8.29 12.26 -50.07
C MET A 486 -8.87 13.49 -50.81
N ASN A 487 -10.17 13.50 -51.12
CA ASN A 487 -10.85 14.63 -51.75
C ASN A 487 -11.39 15.64 -50.71
N GLU A 488 -11.56 15.21 -49.46
CA GLU A 488 -12.06 16.02 -48.34
C GLU A 488 -10.93 16.79 -47.63
N VAL A 489 -9.67 16.43 -47.90
CA VAL A 489 -8.46 17.03 -47.31
C VAL A 489 -7.71 17.80 -48.40
N PRO A 490 -7.02 18.91 -48.08
CA PRO A 490 -6.18 19.61 -49.06
C PRO A 490 -5.14 18.69 -49.70
N GLU A 491 -4.86 18.94 -50.99
CA GLU A 491 -3.85 18.21 -51.74
C GLU A 491 -2.49 18.22 -51.02
N THR A 492 -1.79 17.09 -51.08
CA THR A 492 -0.48 16.92 -50.49
C THR A 492 0.56 16.59 -51.54
N ARG A 493 1.84 16.85 -51.24
CA ARG A 493 2.96 16.39 -52.10
C ARG A 493 3.01 14.87 -52.28
N TYR A 494 2.27 14.11 -51.47
CA TYR A 494 2.19 12.65 -51.55
C TYR A 494 1.11 12.17 -52.53
N ASP A 495 0.27 13.05 -53.05
CA ASP A 495 -0.82 12.68 -53.98
C ASP A 495 -0.26 12.17 -55.31
N GLN A 496 0.94 12.60 -55.69
CA GLN A 496 1.71 12.05 -56.82
C GLN A 496 2.18 10.61 -56.59
N LEU A 497 2.15 10.12 -55.35
CA LEU A 497 2.45 8.73 -54.98
C LEU A 497 1.18 7.87 -54.85
N TYR A 498 0.04 8.36 -55.32
CA TYR A 498 -1.23 7.64 -55.26
C TYR A 498 -1.12 6.25 -55.90
N GLY A 499 -1.56 5.22 -55.17
CA GLY A 499 -1.56 3.82 -55.64
C GLY A 499 -0.18 3.16 -55.71
N ILE A 500 0.90 3.80 -55.24
CA ILE A 500 2.25 3.23 -55.28
C ILE A 500 2.52 2.48 -53.97
N ASN A 501 2.70 1.16 -54.04
CA ASN A 501 2.92 0.29 -52.85
C ASN A 501 4.27 0.53 -52.16
N HIS A 502 5.33 0.75 -52.95
CA HIS A 502 6.69 0.98 -52.45
C HIS A 502 7.24 2.26 -53.09
N PRO A 503 6.67 3.42 -52.74
CA PRO A 503 7.11 4.67 -53.34
C PRO A 503 8.56 4.90 -52.97
N ASP A 504 9.34 5.34 -53.93
CA ASP A 504 10.69 5.80 -53.66
C ASP A 504 10.64 7.20 -53.06
N VAL A 505 10.25 7.27 -51.78
CA VAL A 505 10.14 8.53 -51.03
C VAL A 505 11.48 9.26 -50.96
N SER A 506 12.60 8.56 -51.21
CA SER A 506 13.92 9.17 -51.28
C SER A 506 14.06 10.17 -52.44
N LYS A 507 13.35 9.94 -53.56
CA LYS A 507 13.39 10.81 -54.75
C LYS A 507 12.58 12.08 -54.61
N ILE A 508 11.39 12.00 -53.99
CA ILE A 508 10.56 13.19 -53.72
C ILE A 508 10.93 13.87 -52.39
N GLY A 509 11.74 13.20 -51.59
CA GLY A 509 12.17 13.66 -50.28
C GLY A 509 13.18 14.79 -50.41
N ILE A 510 12.96 15.87 -49.67
CA ILE A 510 13.84 17.05 -49.64
C ILE A 510 15.30 16.74 -49.27
N ARG A 511 15.55 15.60 -48.59
CA ARG A 511 16.87 15.22 -48.08
C ARG A 511 17.91 15.02 -49.20
N ALA A 512 17.52 14.46 -50.35
CA ALA A 512 18.42 14.27 -51.48
C ALA A 512 18.90 15.58 -52.11
N HIS A 513 18.15 16.68 -51.90
CA HIS A 513 18.51 18.02 -52.37
C HIS A 513 19.22 18.87 -51.30
N LEU A 514 19.00 18.55 -50.02
CA LEU A 514 19.58 19.28 -48.89
C LEU A 514 20.97 18.79 -48.51
N GLU A 515 21.22 17.48 -48.57
CA GLU A 515 22.51 16.89 -48.18
C GLU A 515 23.49 16.91 -49.36
N VAL A 516 24.67 17.53 -49.16
CA VAL A 516 25.77 17.53 -50.15
C VAL A 516 26.27 16.11 -50.41
N GLU A 517 26.38 15.31 -49.34
CA GLU A 517 26.66 13.88 -49.41
C GLU A 517 25.40 13.07 -49.10
N TYR A 518 24.52 12.94 -50.09
CA TYR A 518 23.33 12.12 -49.93
C TYR A 518 23.66 10.63 -50.08
N THR A 519 23.66 9.90 -48.96
CA THR A 519 23.80 8.44 -48.96
C THR A 519 22.43 7.76 -48.87
N ASN A 520 21.93 7.23 -49.98
CA ASN A 520 20.71 6.45 -49.99
C ASN A 520 20.92 5.09 -49.30
N ARG A 521 20.35 4.94 -48.09
CA ARG A 521 20.51 3.73 -47.27
C ARG A 521 20.06 2.45 -47.98
N LYS A 522 19.05 2.53 -48.86
CA LYS A 522 18.61 1.36 -49.64
C LYS A 522 19.66 0.94 -50.67
N GLU A 523 20.29 1.89 -51.36
CA GLU A 523 21.35 1.60 -52.35
C GLU A 523 22.60 0.99 -51.71
N VAL A 524 22.94 1.40 -50.48
CA VAL A 524 24.05 0.79 -49.73
C VAL A 524 23.78 -0.70 -49.52
N MET A 525 22.60 -1.06 -49.01
CA MET A 525 22.21 -2.46 -48.81
C MET A 525 22.19 -3.25 -50.13
N GLU A 526 21.75 -2.65 -51.24
CA GLU A 526 21.75 -3.29 -52.56
C GLU A 526 23.15 -3.54 -53.12
N LYS A 527 24.08 -2.59 -52.94
CA LYS A 527 25.49 -2.73 -53.34
C LYS A 527 26.17 -3.83 -52.55
N ASP A 528 25.94 -3.90 -51.24
CA ASP A 528 26.47 -4.97 -50.39
C ASP A 528 25.91 -6.34 -50.80
N ALA A 529 24.61 -6.44 -51.05
CA ALA A 529 23.98 -7.67 -51.55
C ALA A 529 24.50 -8.08 -52.95
N ALA A 530 24.85 -7.11 -53.81
CA ALA A 530 25.47 -7.37 -55.12
C ALA A 530 26.93 -7.83 -54.98
N LEU A 531 27.67 -7.30 -54.01
CA LEU A 531 29.04 -7.72 -53.69
C LEU A 531 29.06 -9.17 -53.19
N VAL A 532 28.14 -9.54 -52.30
CA VAL A 532 27.96 -10.93 -51.84
C VAL A 532 27.65 -11.85 -53.03
N ARG A 533 26.81 -11.43 -53.98
CA ARG A 533 26.53 -12.21 -55.21
C ARG A 533 27.77 -12.44 -56.09
N LYS A 534 28.76 -11.54 -56.10
CA LYS A 534 30.02 -11.73 -56.85
C LYS A 534 30.90 -12.83 -56.25
N SER A 535 30.86 -13.05 -54.93
CA SER A 535 31.67 -14.11 -54.29
C SER A 535 31.26 -15.51 -54.76
N ILE A 536 29.98 -15.70 -55.10
CA ILE A 536 29.40 -16.95 -55.59
C ILE A 536 29.76 -17.20 -57.07
N ARG A 537 30.00 -16.15 -57.87
CA ARG A 537 30.27 -16.24 -59.32
C ARG A 537 31.72 -16.61 -59.70
N ARG A 538 32.53 -17.17 -58.80
CA ARG A 538 33.92 -17.55 -59.12
C ARG A 538 33.97 -18.73 -60.12
N GLY A 539 34.42 -18.46 -61.34
CA GLY A 539 34.78 -19.50 -62.32
C GLY A 539 35.99 -20.33 -61.85
N ARG A 540 35.96 -21.64 -62.07
CA ARG A 540 37.10 -22.52 -61.79
C ARG A 540 38.09 -22.44 -62.94
N ARG A 541 39.32 -22.00 -62.68
CA ARG A 541 40.42 -22.12 -63.65
C ARG A 541 40.71 -23.60 -63.94
N LEU A 542 40.93 -23.95 -65.22
CA LEU A 542 41.39 -25.29 -65.60
C LEU A 542 42.70 -25.59 -64.88
N ARG A 543 42.79 -26.74 -64.22
CA ARG A 543 44.01 -27.20 -63.56
C ARG A 543 44.66 -28.24 -64.45
N HIS A 544 45.93 -28.04 -64.78
CA HIS A 544 46.70 -29.04 -65.52
C HIS A 544 47.07 -30.16 -64.54
N ARG A 545 46.57 -31.37 -64.78
CA ARG A 545 46.97 -32.54 -64.00
C ARG A 545 48.39 -32.92 -64.41
N VAL A 546 49.18 -33.28 -63.43
CA VAL A 546 50.52 -33.83 -63.60
C VAL A 546 50.42 -35.33 -63.34
N GLU A 547 51.07 -36.15 -64.15
CA GLU A 547 51.07 -37.61 -63.97
C GLU A 547 51.55 -38.02 -62.58
N VAL A 548 50.90 -39.04 -62.01
CA VAL A 548 51.21 -39.56 -60.67
C VAL A 548 52.35 -40.57 -60.82
N SER A 549 53.54 -40.19 -60.37
CA SER A 549 54.66 -41.11 -60.21
C SER A 549 54.69 -41.64 -58.78
N ARG A 550 55.00 -42.94 -58.62
CA ARG A 550 55.22 -43.55 -57.30
C ARG A 550 56.55 -43.14 -56.67
N THR A 551 57.49 -42.61 -57.46
CA THR A 551 58.89 -42.43 -57.06
C THR A 551 59.37 -40.98 -57.08
N HIS A 552 58.62 -40.06 -57.70
CA HIS A 552 59.00 -38.66 -57.83
C HIS A 552 57.77 -37.78 -58.08
N ARG A 553 57.93 -36.46 -57.91
CA ARG A 553 56.99 -35.48 -58.45
C ARG A 553 57.40 -35.16 -59.87
N ASN A 554 56.44 -35.18 -60.79
CA ASN A 554 56.62 -34.67 -62.13
C ASN A 554 56.55 -33.12 -62.08
N GLU A 555 57.63 -32.44 -62.43
CA GLU A 555 57.63 -30.98 -62.52
C GLU A 555 57.21 -30.56 -63.93
N GLY A 556 56.02 -29.97 -64.05
CA GLY A 556 55.56 -29.40 -65.31
C GLY A 556 56.21 -28.04 -65.55
N SER A 557 57.11 -27.95 -66.52
CA SER A 557 57.62 -26.68 -67.03
C SER A 557 56.71 -26.12 -68.13
N LEU A 558 56.63 -24.80 -68.24
CA LEU A 558 56.08 -24.16 -69.45
C LEU A 558 57.00 -24.52 -70.63
N THR A 559 56.55 -25.36 -71.54
CA THR A 559 57.27 -25.61 -72.80
C THR A 559 57.21 -24.34 -73.64
N ALA A 560 58.36 -23.71 -73.88
CA ALA A 560 58.48 -22.61 -74.81
C ALA A 560 58.02 -23.10 -76.19
N LYS A 561 57.04 -22.41 -76.79
CA LYS A 561 56.76 -22.56 -78.21
C LYS A 561 58.03 -22.22 -78.98
N GLU A 562 58.68 -23.22 -79.57
CA GLU A 562 59.53 -23.03 -80.74
C GLU A 562 58.68 -22.36 -81.83
N GLY A 563 59.27 -21.35 -82.48
CA GLY A 563 58.55 -20.35 -83.25
C GLY A 563 57.73 -20.89 -84.42
N LYS A 564 56.44 -20.55 -84.40
CA LYS A 564 55.74 -19.87 -85.49
C LYS A 564 54.80 -18.82 -84.90
#